data_AF-A0A5P9HUS7-F1
#
_entry.id   AF-A0A5P9HUS7-F1
#
_cell.length_a   1.000
_cell.length_b   1.000
_cell.length_c   1.000
_cell.angle_alpha   90.00
_cell.angle_beta   90.00
_cell.angle_gamma   90.00
#
_symmetry.space_group_name_H-M   'P 1'
#
loop_
_entity.id
_entity.type
_entity.pdbx_description
1 polymer ?
#
loop_
_entity_poly.entity_id
_entity_poly.type
_entity_poly.pdbx_seq_one_letter_code
_entity_poly.pdbx_strand_id
1 'polypeptide(L)'
;MLYSLEFYLFVTVTGAFWVGARKLLTVNKKLAIGAFAYIVLLWGFVLFQELKVLSFHSLAKEYIHEETTIQQMTINVVEGESNEVVRSIDVSDSDTIQKILENLSEIKMQKPQKEQQIEYEYLLYFLVSNPKGNMMETTSVTYGVGQNHFDDYKIINDVDHLKTVKEVIEGQ
;
A
#
# COMPACT_ATOMS: atom_id res chain seq x y z
N MET A 1 32.21 -11.05 2.22
CA MET A 1 30.74 -11.08 2.06
C MET A 1 30.19 -11.65 3.36
N LEU A 2 29.80 -10.80 4.32
CA LEU A 2 29.21 -11.24 5.58
C LEU A 2 27.70 -11.39 5.35
N TYR A 3 27.17 -12.59 5.57
CA TYR A 3 25.72 -12.81 5.58
C TYR A 3 25.09 -12.11 6.78
N SER A 4 23.89 -11.55 6.62
CA SER A 4 23.16 -10.89 7.70
C SER A 4 22.80 -11.89 8.80
N LEU A 5 22.70 -11.43 10.05
CA LEU A 5 22.31 -12.25 11.21
C LEU A 5 20.99 -13.01 10.95
N GLU A 6 20.08 -12.39 10.20
CA GLU A 6 18.80 -12.96 9.78
C GLU A 6 18.96 -14.21 8.92
N PHE A 7 19.99 -14.26 8.07
CA PHE A 7 20.27 -15.42 7.23
C PHE A 7 20.69 -16.63 8.07
N TYR A 8 21.53 -16.45 9.09
CA TYR A 8 21.93 -17.53 9.99
C TYR A 8 20.78 -18.04 10.86
N LEU A 9 19.91 -17.14 11.32
CA LEU A 9 18.67 -17.51 12.03
C LEU A 9 17.74 -18.33 11.12
N PHE A 10 17.56 -17.91 9.87
CA PHE A 10 16.75 -18.64 8.91
C PHE A 10 17.28 -20.06 8.65
N VAL A 11 18.59 -20.22 8.43
CA VAL A 11 19.22 -21.53 8.17
C VAL A 11 19.12 -22.47 9.37
N THR A 12 19.31 -21.95 10.59
CA THR A 12 19.22 -22.77 11.81
C THR A 12 17.79 -23.21 12.12
N VAL A 13 16.81 -22.32 11.95
CA VAL A 13 15.39 -22.63 12.14
C VAL A 13 14.91 -23.65 11.11
N THR A 14 15.24 -23.44 9.82
CA THR A 14 14.86 -24.37 8.75
C THR A 14 15.56 -25.74 8.89
N GLY A 15 16.82 -25.76 9.34
CA GLY A 15 17.55 -27.01 9.62
C GLY A 15 16.96 -27.82 10.78
N ALA A 16 16.68 -27.17 11.92
CA ALA A 16 16.05 -27.82 13.08
C ALA A 16 14.67 -28.41 12.72
N PHE A 17 13.93 -27.69 11.87
CA PHE A 17 12.64 -28.11 11.36
C PHE A 17 12.72 -29.36 10.48
N TRP A 18 13.68 -29.43 9.55
CA TRP A 18 13.90 -30.61 8.71
C TRP A 18 14.23 -31.85 9.54
N VAL A 19 15.04 -31.71 10.60
CA VAL A 19 15.37 -32.80 11.53
C VAL A 19 14.13 -33.26 12.31
N GLY A 20 13.32 -32.32 12.80
CA GLY A 20 12.06 -32.60 13.49
C GLY A 20 11.05 -33.32 12.60
N ALA A 21 10.83 -32.82 11.38
CA ALA A 21 9.94 -33.40 10.38
C ALA A 21 10.36 -34.83 10.01
N ARG A 22 11.68 -35.07 9.82
CA ARG A 22 12.22 -36.40 9.53
C ARG A 22 11.95 -37.39 10.67
N LYS A 23 12.14 -36.97 11.93
CA LYS A 23 11.86 -37.80 13.10
C LYS A 23 10.36 -38.11 13.26
N LEU A 24 9.50 -37.15 12.92
CA LEU A 24 8.03 -37.30 12.95
C LEU A 24 7.52 -38.26 11.86
N LEU A 25 8.11 -38.20 10.66
CA LEU A 25 7.82 -39.12 9.54
C LEU A 25 8.08 -40.59 9.88
N THR A 26 9.08 -40.87 10.72
CA THR A 26 9.39 -42.24 11.19
C THR A 26 8.46 -42.76 12.29
N VAL A 27 7.82 -41.89 13.07
CA VAL A 27 7.00 -42.31 14.24
C VAL A 27 5.53 -42.44 13.88
N ASN A 28 4.96 -41.50 13.11
CA ASN A 28 3.55 -41.53 12.75
C ASN A 28 3.31 -40.81 11.42
N LYS A 29 3.27 -41.56 10.32
CA LYS A 29 3.09 -41.03 8.96
C LYS A 29 1.88 -40.10 8.83
N LYS A 30 0.78 -40.38 9.55
CA LYS A 30 -0.44 -39.55 9.56
C LYS A 30 -0.22 -38.17 10.18
N LEU A 31 0.51 -38.09 11.30
CA LEU A 31 0.84 -36.81 11.95
C LEU A 31 1.85 -36.02 11.12
N ALA A 32 2.81 -36.70 10.49
CA ALA A 32 3.79 -36.05 9.63
C ALA A 32 3.16 -35.43 8.37
N ILE A 33 2.21 -36.13 7.74
CA ILE A 33 1.42 -35.59 6.62
C ILE A 33 0.60 -34.38 7.08
N GLY A 34 -0.04 -34.46 8.25
CA GLY A 34 -0.81 -33.33 8.80
C GLY A 34 0.06 -32.10 9.09
N ALA A 35 1.23 -32.30 9.71
CA ALA A 35 2.19 -31.24 9.95
C ALA A 35 2.66 -30.60 8.63
N PHE A 36 3.06 -31.42 7.65
CA PHE A 36 3.48 -30.94 6.34
C PHE A 36 2.38 -30.13 5.63
N ALA A 37 1.14 -30.62 5.64
CA ALA A 37 0.00 -29.90 5.06
C ALA A 37 -0.21 -28.53 5.75
N TYR A 38 -0.13 -28.47 7.07
CA TYR A 38 -0.25 -27.22 7.83
C TYR A 38 0.83 -26.20 7.44
N ILE A 39 2.07 -26.66 7.26
CA ILE A 39 3.20 -25.83 6.85
C ILE A 39 3.00 -25.29 5.43
N VAL A 40 2.59 -26.14 4.50
CA VAL A 40 2.28 -25.72 3.13
C VAL A 40 1.17 -24.68 3.11
N LEU A 41 0.12 -24.86 3.93
CA LEU A 41 -0.95 -23.88 4.07
C LEU A 41 -0.46 -22.55 4.66
N LEU A 42 0.40 -22.58 5.69
CA LEU A 42 1.00 -21.37 6.25
C LEU A 42 1.84 -20.62 5.23
N TRP A 43 2.73 -21.31 4.51
CA TRP A 43 3.56 -20.70 3.48
C TRP A 43 2.72 -20.17 2.31
N GLY A 44 1.71 -20.92 1.88
CA GLY A 44 0.76 -20.48 0.87
C GLY A 44 0.01 -19.22 1.29
N PHE A 45 -0.40 -19.12 2.57
CA PHE A 45 -1.05 -17.93 3.11
C PHE A 45 -0.13 -16.71 3.13
N VAL A 46 1.13 -16.87 3.57
CA VAL A 46 2.12 -15.77 3.58
C VAL A 46 2.36 -15.26 2.16
N LEU A 47 2.62 -16.17 1.21
CA LEU A 47 2.83 -15.80 -0.19
C LEU A 47 1.58 -15.15 -0.83
N PHE A 48 0.38 -15.62 -0.48
CA PHE A 48 -0.85 -15.03 -0.96
C PHE A 48 -1.02 -13.58 -0.51
N GLN A 49 -0.62 -13.25 0.72
CA GLN A 49 -0.67 -11.86 1.23
C GLN A 49 0.34 -10.96 0.50
N GLU A 50 1.54 -11.45 0.21
CA GLU A 50 2.55 -10.69 -0.55
C GLU A 50 2.17 -10.45 -2.02
N LEU A 51 1.38 -11.35 -2.61
CA LEU A 51 0.88 -11.25 -3.98
C LEU A 51 -0.45 -10.49 -4.09
N LYS A 52 -1.01 -10.01 -2.98
CA LYS A 52 -2.30 -9.36 -2.98
C LYS A 52 -2.22 -8.02 -3.72
N VAL A 53 -2.97 -7.93 -4.81
CA VAL A 53 -3.20 -6.68 -5.53
C VAL A 53 -4.25 -5.86 -4.78
N LEU A 54 -3.94 -4.59 -4.55
CA LEU A 54 -4.78 -3.61 -3.88
C LEU A 54 -5.25 -2.55 -4.88
N SER A 55 -6.44 -2.00 -4.66
CA SER A 55 -6.95 -0.82 -5.37
C SER A 55 -6.89 0.41 -4.46
N PHE A 56 -6.95 1.61 -5.03
CA PHE A 56 -7.07 2.85 -4.27
C PHE A 56 -8.20 2.80 -3.24
N HIS A 57 -9.40 2.40 -3.65
CA HIS A 57 -10.54 2.26 -2.73
C HIS A 57 -10.28 1.28 -1.58
N SER A 58 -9.43 0.26 -1.78
CA SER A 58 -9.10 -0.67 -0.70
C SER A 58 -8.20 -0.03 0.35
N LEU A 59 -7.27 0.83 -0.07
CA LEU A 59 -6.36 1.55 0.81
C LEU A 59 -7.05 2.75 1.48
N ALA A 60 -7.80 3.52 0.70
CA ALA A 60 -8.45 4.73 1.15
C ALA A 60 -9.73 4.48 1.95
N LYS A 61 -10.25 3.24 1.99
CA LYS A 61 -11.56 2.90 2.58
C LYS A 61 -11.77 3.41 4.01
N GLU A 62 -10.70 3.47 4.80
CA GLU A 62 -10.78 3.94 6.19
C GLU A 62 -11.21 5.41 6.28
N TYR A 63 -10.86 6.21 5.27
CA TYR A 63 -11.04 7.66 5.31
C TYR A 63 -11.89 8.22 4.18
N ILE A 64 -11.89 7.57 3.02
CA ILE A 64 -12.61 7.96 1.80
C ILE A 64 -13.45 6.76 1.34
N HIS A 65 -14.74 6.84 1.62
CA HIS A 65 -15.78 5.88 1.26
C HIS A 65 -17.06 6.59 0.84
N GLU A 66 -18.11 5.86 0.45
CA GLU A 66 -19.34 6.43 -0.13
C GLU A 66 -20.04 7.47 0.76
N GLU A 67 -19.96 7.32 2.08
CA GLU A 67 -20.54 8.27 3.05
C GLU A 67 -19.60 9.44 3.40
N THR A 68 -18.39 9.48 2.83
CA THR A 68 -17.39 10.53 3.12
C THR A 68 -17.74 11.82 2.40
N THR A 69 -17.67 12.93 3.12
CA THR A 69 -17.71 14.27 2.51
C THR A 69 -16.31 14.86 2.46
N ILE A 70 -15.81 15.15 1.26
CA ILE A 70 -14.52 15.83 1.09
C ILE A 70 -14.77 17.33 1.16
N GLN A 71 -14.20 17.98 2.17
CA GLN A 71 -14.38 19.41 2.42
C GLN A 71 -13.37 20.26 1.63
N GLN A 72 -12.13 19.80 1.55
CA GLN A 72 -11.04 20.48 0.88
C GLN A 72 -10.03 19.46 0.37
N MET A 73 -9.43 19.77 -0.78
CA MET A 73 -8.26 19.07 -1.28
C MET A 73 -7.13 20.08 -1.51
N THR A 74 -5.91 19.71 -1.15
CA THR A 74 -4.70 20.50 -1.45
C THR A 74 -3.69 19.58 -2.13
N ILE A 75 -3.14 20.04 -3.26
CA ILE A 75 -2.08 19.35 -4.01
C ILE A 75 -0.77 20.06 -3.69
N ASN A 76 0.14 19.35 -3.02
CA ASN A 76 1.49 19.83 -2.79
C ASN A 76 2.43 19.20 -3.82
N VAL A 77 3.12 20.02 -4.61
CA VAL A 77 4.24 19.56 -5.44
C VAL A 77 5.47 19.48 -4.55
N VAL A 78 6.14 18.34 -4.61
CA VAL A 78 7.34 18.07 -3.83
C VAL A 78 8.56 17.85 -4.72
N GLU A 79 9.72 18.28 -4.24
CA GLU A 79 11.00 18.08 -4.93
C GLU A 79 12.07 17.53 -3.99
N GLY A 80 13.00 16.77 -4.56
CA GLY A 80 14.16 16.22 -3.87
C GLY A 80 13.86 15.02 -2.97
N GLU A 81 14.92 14.41 -2.44
CA GLU A 81 14.84 13.20 -1.60
C GLU A 81 14.14 13.46 -0.24
N SER A 82 14.07 14.72 0.20
CA SER A 82 13.39 15.11 1.43
C SER A 82 11.89 15.34 1.26
N ASN A 83 11.35 15.21 0.04
CA ASN A 83 9.97 15.56 -0.31
C ASN A 83 9.63 16.99 0.15
N GLU A 84 10.51 17.96 -0.14
CA GLU A 84 10.29 19.34 0.24
C GLU A 84 9.15 19.93 -0.60
N VAL A 85 8.16 20.54 0.04
CA VAL A 85 7.01 21.15 -0.66
C VAL A 85 7.45 22.46 -1.30
N VAL A 86 7.46 22.51 -2.63
CA VAL A 86 7.86 23.68 -3.42
C VAL A 86 6.67 24.50 -3.92
N ARG A 87 5.50 23.87 -4.05
CA ARG A 87 4.26 24.52 -4.51
C ARG A 87 3.07 23.85 -3.84
N SER A 88 2.06 24.64 -3.47
CA SER A 88 0.80 24.16 -2.89
C SER A 88 -0.36 24.77 -3.65
N ILE A 89 -1.33 23.96 -4.04
CA ILE A 89 -2.51 24.36 -4.79
C ILE A 89 -3.75 23.85 -4.08
N ASP A 90 -4.61 24.76 -3.64
CA ASP A 90 -5.92 24.41 -3.11
C ASP A 90 -6.90 24.14 -4.25
N VAL A 91 -7.55 22.97 -4.17
CA VAL A 91 -8.59 22.54 -5.10
C VAL A 91 -9.90 22.52 -4.34
N SER A 92 -10.79 23.46 -4.68
CA SER A 92 -12.13 23.56 -4.10
C SER A 92 -13.23 23.13 -5.07
N ASP A 93 -12.91 22.94 -6.35
CA ASP A 93 -13.86 22.49 -7.36
C ASP A 93 -14.18 21.00 -7.20
N SER A 94 -15.43 20.68 -6.89
CA SER A 94 -15.86 19.29 -6.61
C SER A 94 -15.68 18.37 -7.81
N ASP A 95 -15.89 18.87 -9.02
CA ASP A 95 -15.77 18.08 -10.25
C ASP A 95 -14.30 17.70 -10.50
N THR A 96 -13.38 18.62 -10.23
CA THR A 96 -11.94 18.38 -10.30
C THR A 96 -11.49 17.37 -9.25
N ILE A 97 -11.93 17.50 -7.99
CA ILE A 97 -11.62 16.52 -6.94
C ILE A 97 -12.12 15.13 -7.35
N GLN A 98 -13.36 15.05 -7.86
CA GLN A 98 -13.96 13.79 -8.29
C GLN A 98 -13.16 13.14 -9.43
N LYS A 99 -12.73 13.91 -10.44
CA LYS A 99 -11.86 13.41 -11.52
C LYS A 99 -10.52 12.89 -11.03
N ILE A 100 -9.92 13.55 -10.03
CA ILE A 100 -8.68 13.06 -9.41
C ILE A 100 -8.92 11.72 -8.73
N LEU A 101 -9.99 11.59 -7.94
CA LEU A 101 -10.34 10.32 -7.29
C LEU A 101 -10.65 9.21 -8.30
N GLU A 102 -11.29 9.54 -9.42
CA GLU A 102 -11.54 8.62 -10.52
C GLU A 102 -10.23 8.13 -11.15
N ASN A 103 -9.30 9.03 -11.46
CA ASN A 103 -7.98 8.66 -11.99
C ASN A 103 -7.21 7.77 -11.00
N LEU A 104 -7.30 8.05 -9.69
CA LEU A 104 -6.69 7.21 -8.66
C LEU A 104 -7.42 5.87 -8.51
N SER A 105 -8.73 5.80 -8.74
CA SER A 105 -9.51 4.55 -8.60
C SER A 105 -9.07 3.45 -9.57
N GLU A 106 -8.48 3.83 -10.70
CA GLU A 106 -7.99 2.92 -11.74
C GLU A 106 -6.67 2.24 -11.37
N ILE A 107 -5.94 2.72 -10.36
CA ILE A 107 -4.64 2.16 -9.99
C ILE A 107 -4.79 0.79 -9.33
N LYS A 108 -3.91 -0.11 -9.73
CA LYS A 108 -3.68 -1.41 -9.10
C LYS A 108 -2.29 -1.37 -8.51
N MET A 109 -2.19 -1.82 -7.27
CA MET A 109 -0.99 -1.66 -6.46
C MET A 109 -0.58 -2.98 -5.82
N GLN A 110 0.70 -3.12 -5.53
CA GLN A 110 1.24 -4.23 -4.77
C GLN A 110 2.30 -3.72 -3.80
N LYS A 111 2.42 -4.37 -2.64
CA LYS A 111 3.51 -4.10 -1.72
C LYS A 111 4.84 -4.44 -2.41
N PRO A 112 5.84 -3.53 -2.40
CA PRO A 112 7.11 -3.82 -3.04
C PRO A 112 7.82 -4.98 -2.32
N GLN A 113 8.50 -5.85 -3.08
CA GLN A 113 9.22 -7.02 -2.53
C GLN A 113 10.50 -6.63 -1.76
N LYS A 114 10.96 -5.40 -1.92
CA LYS A 114 12.13 -4.82 -1.25
C LYS A 114 11.80 -3.39 -0.87
N GLU A 115 12.40 -2.89 0.20
CA GLU A 115 12.40 -1.45 0.47
C GLU A 115 12.98 -0.73 -0.74
N GLN A 116 12.17 0.14 -1.33
CA GLN A 116 12.56 1.03 -2.41
C GLN A 116 12.48 2.45 -1.85
N GLN A 117 13.44 3.29 -2.20
CA GLN A 117 13.32 4.72 -1.95
C GLN A 117 12.15 5.20 -2.82
N ILE A 118 11.16 5.80 -2.17
CA ILE A 118 9.93 6.27 -2.80
C ILE A 118 10.07 7.77 -2.99
N GLU A 119 10.03 8.22 -4.24
CA GLU A 119 10.15 9.63 -4.61
C GLU A 119 8.77 10.16 -4.96
N TYR A 120 8.10 10.86 -4.04
CA TYR A 120 6.80 11.45 -4.36
C TYR A 120 6.98 12.63 -5.33
N GLU A 121 6.07 12.77 -6.28
CA GLU A 121 5.95 13.98 -7.10
C GLU A 121 4.92 14.93 -6.48
N TYR A 122 3.89 14.35 -5.86
CA TYR A 122 2.79 15.07 -5.25
C TYR A 122 2.44 14.49 -3.88
N LEU A 123 2.05 15.36 -2.94
CA LEU A 123 1.31 14.97 -1.75
C LEU A 123 -0.12 15.48 -1.88
N LEU A 124 -1.07 14.56 -1.88
CA LEU A 124 -2.50 14.84 -1.95
C LEU A 124 -3.06 14.90 -0.54
N TYR A 125 -3.39 16.10 -0.10
CA TYR A 125 -3.99 16.34 1.21
C TYR A 125 -5.51 16.46 1.05
N PHE A 126 -6.24 15.69 1.85
CA PHE A 126 -7.70 15.70 1.90
C PHE A 126 -8.17 16.06 3.31
N LEU A 127 -9.03 17.05 3.42
CA LEU A 127 -9.83 17.29 4.61
C LEU A 127 -11.17 16.59 4.43
N VAL A 128 -11.39 15.50 5.15
CA VAL A 128 -12.57 14.64 5.00
C VAL A 128 -13.43 14.66 6.25
N SER A 129 -14.74 14.53 6.08
CA SER A 129 -15.71 14.40 7.17
C SER A 129 -16.47 13.09 7.02
N ASN A 130 -16.38 12.24 8.03
CA ASN A 130 -16.99 10.91 8.07
C ASN A 130 -17.99 10.79 9.22
N PRO A 131 -19.10 10.06 9.04
CA PRO A 131 -20.01 9.76 10.13
C PRO A 131 -19.34 8.83 11.16
N LYS A 132 -19.43 9.19 12.45
CA LYS A 132 -18.93 8.40 13.58
C LYS A 132 -20.00 8.34 14.68
N GLY A 133 -20.84 7.31 14.60
CA GLY A 133 -22.01 7.21 15.47
C GLY A 133 -23.01 8.33 15.17
N ASN A 134 -23.26 9.20 16.15
CA ASN A 134 -24.21 10.32 16.02
C ASN A 134 -23.55 11.66 15.69
N MET A 135 -22.26 11.67 15.35
CA MET A 135 -21.49 12.88 15.08
C MET A 135 -20.71 12.76 13.77
N MET A 136 -20.26 13.89 13.25
CA MET A 136 -19.31 13.95 12.14
C MET A 136 -17.88 14.09 12.70
N GLU A 137 -16.97 13.23 12.29
CA GLU A 137 -15.54 13.34 12.57
C GLU A 137 -14.83 13.91 11.35
N THR A 138 -14.07 14.99 11.54
CA THR A 138 -13.28 15.60 10.47
C THR A 138 -11.82 15.24 10.67
N THR A 139 -11.21 14.65 9.64
CA THR A 139 -9.83 14.15 9.67
C THR A 139 -9.10 14.62 8.43
N SER A 140 -7.81 14.90 8.61
CA SER A 140 -6.90 15.17 7.50
C SER A 140 -6.19 13.89 7.09
N VAL A 141 -6.13 13.61 5.80
CA VAL A 141 -5.41 12.45 5.25
C VAL A 141 -4.49 12.92 4.14
N THR A 142 -3.28 12.39 4.13
CA THR A 142 -2.27 12.70 3.11
C THR A 142 -1.87 11.43 2.40
N TYR A 143 -1.85 11.47 1.08
CA TYR A 143 -1.35 10.40 0.23
C TYR A 143 -0.20 10.91 -0.61
N GLY A 144 0.94 10.22 -0.58
CA GLY A 144 2.05 10.49 -1.50
C GLY A 144 1.82 9.79 -2.83
N VAL A 145 1.97 10.50 -3.95
CA VAL A 145 1.75 9.95 -5.28
C VAL A 145 2.90 10.33 -6.20
N GLY A 146 3.37 9.38 -6.99
CA GLY A 146 4.32 9.62 -8.08
C GLY A 146 4.08 8.64 -9.21
N GLN A 147 4.88 8.72 -10.27
CA GLN A 147 4.61 8.01 -11.52
C GLN A 147 4.44 6.49 -11.37
N ASN A 148 5.11 5.86 -10.39
CA ASN A 148 5.13 4.40 -10.24
C ASN A 148 4.69 3.91 -8.85
N HIS A 149 4.16 4.80 -8.00
CA HIS A 149 3.83 4.49 -6.62
C HIS A 149 2.72 5.38 -6.07
N PHE A 150 2.05 4.83 -5.06
CA PHE A 150 1.05 5.50 -4.26
C PHE A 150 1.28 5.07 -2.81
N ASP A 151 1.62 6.02 -1.95
CA ASP A 151 2.28 5.79 -0.65
C ASP A 151 3.40 4.75 -0.77
N ASP A 152 3.40 3.78 0.14
CA ASP A 152 4.35 2.67 0.24
C ASP A 152 4.12 1.56 -0.80
N TYR A 153 3.20 1.75 -1.75
CA TYR A 153 2.82 0.73 -2.71
C TYR A 153 3.29 1.05 -4.12
N LYS A 154 3.75 0.00 -4.81
CA LYS A 154 4.11 0.08 -6.22
C LYS A 154 2.86 -0.04 -7.08
N ILE A 155 2.68 0.86 -8.05
CA ILE A 155 1.65 0.75 -9.08
C ILE A 155 2.10 -0.30 -10.11
N ILE A 156 1.23 -1.25 -10.44
CA ILE A 156 1.53 -2.41 -11.28
C ILE A 156 0.79 -2.43 -12.62
N ASN A 157 -0.12 -1.49 -12.86
CA ASN A 157 -0.81 -1.31 -14.13
C ASN A 157 -0.41 0.02 -14.78
N ASP A 158 -0.45 0.03 -16.11
CA ASP A 158 -0.16 1.22 -16.92
C ASP A 158 -1.42 2.08 -17.05
N VAL A 159 -1.58 3.03 -16.13
CA VAL A 159 -2.69 3.99 -16.10
C VAL A 159 -2.15 5.40 -15.80
N ASP A 160 -2.67 6.39 -16.51
CA ASP A 160 -2.32 7.81 -16.30
C ASP A 160 -3.10 8.41 -15.13
N HIS A 161 -2.80 7.92 -13.94
CA HIS A 161 -3.48 8.30 -12.71
C HIS A 161 -3.14 9.73 -12.23
N LEU A 162 -2.10 10.34 -12.79
CA LEU A 162 -1.67 11.70 -12.49
C LEU A 162 -2.26 12.75 -13.45
N LYS A 163 -3.02 12.32 -14.46
CA LYS A 163 -3.53 13.20 -15.51
C LYS A 163 -4.20 14.47 -14.96
N THR A 164 -5.27 14.31 -14.17
CA THR A 164 -6.01 15.47 -13.66
C THR A 164 -5.16 16.30 -12.69
N VAL A 165 -4.27 15.68 -11.91
CA VAL A 165 -3.35 16.39 -11.01
C VAL A 165 -2.43 17.31 -11.82
N LYS A 166 -1.85 16.82 -12.91
CA LYS A 166 -0.99 17.59 -13.82
C LYS A 166 -1.77 18.72 -14.50
N GLU A 167 -2.98 18.46 -14.99
CA GLU A 167 -3.86 19.47 -15.59
C GLU A 167 -4.16 20.63 -14.62
N VAL A 168 -4.39 20.34 -13.33
CA VAL A 168 -4.61 21.36 -12.30
C VAL A 168 -3.36 22.20 -12.06
N ILE A 169 -2.18 21.58 -12.05
CA ILE A 169 -0.90 22.27 -11.79
C ILE A 169 -0.49 23.16 -12.97
N GLU A 170 -0.71 22.67 -14.20
CA GLU A 170 -0.38 23.39 -15.44
C GLU A 170 -1.38 24.50 -15.76
N GLY A 171 -2.63 24.36 -15.30
CA GLY A 171 -3.69 25.36 -15.49
C GLY A 171 -3.58 26.59 -14.59
N GLN A 172 -2.62 26.63 -13.67
CA GLN A 172 -2.34 27.76 -12.77
C GLN A 172 -0.98 28.39 -13.04
#